data_AF-A0A8J6CF85-F1
#
_entry.id   AF-A0A8J6CF85-F1
#
_cell.length_a   1.000
_cell.length_b   1.000
_cell.length_c   1.000
_cell.angle_alpha   90.00
_cell.angle_beta   90.00
_cell.angle_gamma   90.00
#
_symmetry.space_group_name_H-M   'P 1'
#
loop_
_entity.id
_entity.type
_entity.pdbx_description
1 polymer ?
#
loop_
_entity_poly.entity_id
_entity_poly.type
_entity_poly.pdbx_seq_one_letter_code
_entity_poly.pdbx_strand_id
1 'polypeptide(L)'
;MPPKGSSGVWVPRAVKHVERAERAERAAAAAPAAGVADFAPPGAPDATWRADDLDDLDGPSAKRQRAAPAADMACGTGEEAAIKAEDEPAGGESLEDEVISGAPRLAQHIKSAAKCIKVAAMAYSLLERGAVTPRSSDAFFLVIEAAMAEPMRPIAEPKYRVAYVRLFEALLRRRHAFSVDRQDRIDEWHFALSTSFELAQADDSFGFTRAAKKVVERLERLKPDVMPPGKSAADYDPPERAARWAPMLLVCVRTAWLQSGKGLWAKPAVDGLVKAAMARRQQWSEADARQVEAWNQACKGAALQRKAHGGPGFLTSFDADAARWRAADVSVAKKKTGEGGTGSSFQN
;
A
#
# COMPACT_ATOMS: atom_id res chain seq x y z
N MET A 1 -0.39 -14.29 70.08
CA MET A 1 -0.86 -14.03 68.70
C MET A 1 -0.90 -12.52 68.46
N PRO A 2 -0.05 -12.02 67.56
CA PRO A 2 -0.40 -10.95 66.62
C PRO A 2 0.02 -11.30 65.16
N PRO A 3 -0.45 -10.56 64.14
CA PRO A 3 -0.56 -11.07 62.77
C PRO A 3 0.71 -10.88 61.93
N LYS A 4 0.93 -11.84 61.02
CA LYS A 4 1.91 -11.81 59.93
C LYS A 4 1.48 -10.77 58.88
N GLY A 5 2.22 -9.67 58.76
CA GLY A 5 2.10 -8.71 57.67
C GLY A 5 2.91 -9.17 56.44
N SER A 6 2.21 -9.57 55.38
CA SER A 6 2.77 -9.87 54.06
C SER A 6 3.05 -8.56 53.32
N SER A 7 4.32 -8.18 53.17
CA SER A 7 4.76 -7.09 52.29
C SER A 7 4.77 -7.53 50.82
N GLY A 8 3.59 -7.58 50.21
CA GLY A 8 3.45 -7.70 48.77
C GLY A 8 3.78 -6.37 48.11
N VAL A 9 4.98 -6.25 47.53
CA VAL A 9 5.36 -5.12 46.67
C VAL A 9 4.44 -5.11 45.45
N TRP A 10 3.52 -4.15 45.42
CA TRP A 10 2.66 -3.87 44.27
C TRP A 10 3.52 -3.27 43.14
N VAL A 11 3.90 -4.10 42.18
CA VAL A 11 4.50 -3.62 40.93
C VAL A 11 3.37 -3.13 40.02
N PRO A 12 3.38 -1.87 39.56
CA PRO A 12 2.34 -1.35 38.66
C PRO A 12 2.22 -2.20 37.41
N ARG A 13 0.97 -2.52 37.04
CA ARG A 13 0.60 -3.38 35.88
C ARG A 13 1.29 -2.96 34.57
N ALA A 14 1.65 -1.68 34.44
CA ALA A 14 2.41 -1.13 33.32
C ALA A 14 3.83 -1.72 33.17
N VAL A 15 4.53 -2.00 34.26
CA VAL A 15 5.92 -2.52 34.22
C VAL A 15 5.93 -3.97 33.72
N LYS A 16 4.93 -4.78 34.08
CA LYS A 16 4.77 -6.15 33.57
C LYS A 16 4.48 -6.23 32.07
N HIS A 17 3.86 -5.20 31.48
CA HIS A 17 3.62 -5.16 30.03
C HIS A 17 4.88 -4.79 29.25
N VAL A 18 5.71 -3.90 29.80
CA VAL A 18 7.01 -3.51 29.20
C VAL A 18 7.99 -4.68 29.25
N GLU A 19 8.13 -5.36 30.39
CA GLU A 19 9.02 -6.52 30.50
C GLU A 19 8.57 -7.70 29.61
N ARG A 20 7.26 -7.86 29.38
CA ARG A 20 6.73 -8.90 28.48
C ARG A 20 7.01 -8.57 27.00
N ALA A 21 6.99 -7.28 26.64
CA ALA A 21 7.32 -6.83 25.28
C ALA A 21 8.83 -6.98 25.00
N GLU A 22 9.69 -6.57 25.93
CA GLU A 22 11.15 -6.70 25.77
C GLU A 22 11.62 -8.17 25.73
N ARG A 23 10.93 -9.06 26.47
CA ARG A 23 11.21 -10.50 26.43
C ARG A 23 10.76 -11.15 25.12
N ALA A 24 9.69 -10.67 24.51
CA ALA A 24 9.24 -11.13 23.19
C ALA A 24 10.18 -10.64 22.08
N GLU A 25 10.69 -9.41 22.19
CA GLU A 25 11.64 -8.83 21.23
C GLU A 25 13.02 -9.52 21.29
N ARG A 26 13.51 -9.84 22.51
CA ARG A 26 14.73 -10.65 22.68
C ARG A 26 14.57 -12.10 22.20
N ALA A 27 13.38 -12.68 22.31
CA ALA A 27 13.10 -14.02 21.78
C ALA A 27 13.06 -14.03 20.24
N ALA A 28 12.57 -12.95 19.60
CA ALA A 28 12.57 -12.80 18.15
C ALA A 28 13.98 -12.57 17.59
N ALA A 29 14.85 -11.88 18.33
CA ALA A 29 16.24 -11.61 17.92
C ALA A 29 17.19 -12.81 18.08
N ALA A 30 16.78 -13.87 18.80
CA ALA A 30 17.63 -15.04 19.09
C ALA A 30 17.36 -16.27 18.22
N ALA A 31 16.46 -16.19 17.23
CA ALA A 31 16.17 -17.32 16.34
C ALA A 31 17.25 -17.44 15.24
N PRO A 32 17.97 -18.57 15.13
CA PRO A 32 18.98 -18.75 14.10
C PRO A 32 18.33 -18.93 12.72
N ALA A 33 18.91 -18.26 11.71
CA ALA A 33 18.53 -18.39 10.31
C ALA A 33 18.81 -19.82 9.81
N ALA A 34 17.74 -20.62 9.70
CA ALA A 34 17.80 -21.96 9.12
C ALA A 34 17.36 -21.91 7.64
N GLY A 35 18.30 -22.23 6.77
CA GLY A 35 18.12 -23.09 5.58
C GLY A 35 17.11 -22.66 4.53
N VAL A 36 17.63 -22.21 3.39
CA VAL A 36 16.94 -22.15 2.10
C VAL A 36 16.56 -23.58 1.69
N ALA A 37 15.26 -23.88 1.65
CA ALA A 37 14.72 -25.10 1.05
C ALA A 37 13.55 -24.74 0.13
N ASP A 38 13.52 -25.42 -1.01
CA ASP A 38 12.63 -25.25 -2.16
C ASP A 38 11.18 -24.88 -1.81
N PHE A 39 10.74 -23.75 -2.36
CA PHE A 39 9.33 -23.36 -2.36
C PHE A 39 8.67 -23.89 -3.63
N ALA A 40 8.14 -25.12 -3.55
CA ALA A 40 7.12 -25.58 -4.47
C ALA A 40 5.85 -24.70 -4.31
N PRO A 41 5.15 -24.33 -5.39
CA PRO A 41 3.98 -23.46 -5.29
C PRO A 41 2.84 -24.15 -4.53
N PRO A 42 2.17 -23.47 -3.57
CA PRO A 42 1.02 -24.04 -2.89
C PRO A 42 -0.13 -24.18 -3.89
N GLY A 43 -0.69 -25.38 -3.95
CA GLY A 43 -1.88 -25.70 -4.74
C GLY A 43 -3.02 -24.72 -4.45
N ALA A 44 -3.74 -24.36 -5.50
CA ALA A 44 -4.94 -23.55 -5.40
C ALA A 44 -5.92 -24.21 -4.41
N PRO A 45 -6.47 -23.48 -3.43
CA PRO A 45 -7.58 -24.02 -2.66
C PRO A 45 -8.78 -24.18 -3.59
N ASP A 46 -9.27 -25.41 -3.67
CA ASP A 46 -10.54 -25.75 -4.30
C ASP A 46 -11.66 -25.16 -3.44
N ALA A 47 -11.95 -23.87 -3.65
CA ALA A 47 -12.96 -23.12 -2.93
C ALA A 47 -14.21 -23.04 -3.80
N THR A 48 -15.07 -24.05 -3.67
CA THR A 48 -16.46 -23.99 -4.12
C THR A 48 -17.21 -23.03 -3.19
N TRP A 49 -17.42 -21.80 -3.64
CA TRP A 49 -18.15 -20.77 -2.89
C TRP A 49 -19.66 -21.04 -2.90
N ARG A 50 -20.33 -20.70 -1.80
CA ARG A 50 -21.79 -20.69 -1.64
C ARG A 50 -22.25 -19.35 -1.08
N ALA A 51 -23.53 -19.03 -1.25
CA ALA A 51 -24.16 -17.84 -0.66
C ALA A 51 -23.89 -17.69 0.86
N ASP A 52 -23.71 -18.80 1.58
CA ASP A 52 -23.37 -18.85 3.01
C ASP A 52 -22.03 -18.16 3.35
N ASP A 53 -21.07 -18.12 2.42
CA ASP A 53 -19.76 -17.48 2.64
C ASP A 53 -19.85 -15.95 2.79
N LEU A 54 -20.93 -15.35 2.27
CA LEU A 54 -21.24 -13.94 2.46
C LEU A 54 -21.76 -13.66 3.87
N ASP A 55 -22.40 -14.63 4.53
CA ASP A 55 -22.95 -14.48 5.88
C ASP A 55 -21.87 -14.53 6.96
N ASP A 56 -20.78 -15.24 6.70
CA ASP A 56 -19.56 -15.21 7.52
C ASP A 56 -18.87 -13.83 7.54
N LEU A 57 -19.22 -12.93 6.61
CA LEU A 57 -18.74 -11.55 6.67
C LEU A 57 -19.47 -10.76 7.75
N ASP A 58 -20.67 -11.15 8.18
CA ASP A 58 -21.41 -10.49 9.25
C ASP A 58 -21.08 -11.08 10.62
N GLY A 59 -19.93 -10.66 11.15
CA GLY A 59 -19.57 -10.93 12.54
C GLY A 59 -20.66 -10.51 13.55
N PRO A 60 -20.51 -10.87 14.84
CA PRO A 60 -21.59 -10.85 15.84
C PRO A 60 -22.27 -9.49 16.09
N SER A 61 -21.79 -8.39 15.51
CA SER A 61 -22.46 -7.08 15.53
C SER A 61 -23.81 -7.04 14.81
N ALA A 62 -24.07 -7.89 13.82
CA ALA A 62 -25.35 -7.89 13.08
C ALA A 62 -26.51 -8.58 13.83
N LYS A 63 -26.21 -9.42 14.84
CA LYS A 63 -27.25 -10.17 15.58
C LYS A 63 -27.98 -9.37 16.66
N ARG A 64 -27.61 -8.10 16.91
CA ARG A 64 -28.19 -7.31 18.03
C ARG A 64 -29.39 -6.43 17.68
N GLN A 65 -29.87 -6.45 16.43
CA GLN A 65 -31.05 -5.68 16.02
C GLN A 65 -32.22 -6.54 15.50
N ARG A 66 -32.17 -7.87 15.68
CA ARG A 66 -33.25 -8.77 15.30
C ARG A 66 -33.73 -9.63 16.48
N ALA A 67 -34.28 -8.96 17.50
CA ALA A 67 -35.14 -9.51 18.54
C ALA A 67 -35.89 -8.30 19.13
N ALA A 68 -37.23 -8.18 19.15
CA ALA A 68 -38.33 -9.14 19.29
C ALA A 68 -39.67 -8.46 18.79
N PRO A 69 -40.88 -8.98 19.10
CA PRO A 69 -41.49 -10.24 18.65
C PRO A 69 -42.90 -10.03 18.01
N ALA A 70 -43.49 -11.15 17.60
CA ALA A 70 -44.75 -11.33 16.86
C ALA A 70 -46.07 -11.18 17.67
N ALA A 71 -47.14 -10.87 16.93
CA ALA A 71 -48.57 -11.25 17.09
C ALA A 71 -49.25 -10.84 15.74
N ASP A 72 -50.23 -11.50 15.13
CA ASP A 72 -51.18 -12.52 15.58
C ASP A 72 -51.77 -13.31 14.37
N MET A 73 -52.49 -14.38 14.72
CA MET A 73 -53.08 -15.47 13.91
C MET A 73 -54.11 -15.11 12.82
N ALA A 74 -54.22 -15.96 11.78
CA ALA A 74 -55.51 -16.50 11.30
C ALA A 74 -55.34 -17.76 10.40
N CYS A 75 -56.32 -18.66 10.50
CA CYS A 75 -56.40 -20.05 10.04
C CYS A 75 -57.32 -20.21 8.80
N GLY A 76 -57.16 -21.31 8.03
CA GLY A 76 -58.18 -21.85 7.10
C GLY A 76 -57.60 -22.47 5.82
N THR A 77 -57.31 -23.78 5.78
CA THR A 77 -58.10 -24.91 5.20
C THR A 77 -58.10 -25.05 3.67
N GLY A 78 -57.76 -26.25 3.17
CA GLY A 78 -58.15 -26.70 1.81
C GLY A 78 -57.18 -27.72 1.18
N GLU A 79 -57.70 -28.89 0.85
CA GLU A 79 -57.03 -30.14 0.47
C GLU A 79 -56.83 -30.31 -1.07
N GLU A 80 -55.89 -31.19 -1.43
CA GLU A 80 -55.58 -31.89 -2.71
C GLU A 80 -56.25 -31.51 -4.05
N ALA A 81 -55.42 -31.36 -5.11
CA ALA A 81 -55.37 -32.30 -6.25
C ALA A 81 -54.27 -31.93 -7.28
N ALA A 82 -53.56 -32.95 -7.74
CA ALA A 82 -52.40 -32.93 -8.62
C ALA A 82 -52.69 -32.65 -10.11
N ILE A 83 -51.78 -31.95 -10.81
CA ILE A 83 -51.43 -32.19 -12.23
C ILE A 83 -49.94 -31.88 -12.48
N LYS A 84 -49.27 -32.88 -13.07
CA LYS A 84 -47.91 -32.91 -13.66
C LYS A 84 -47.54 -31.69 -14.52
N ALA A 85 -46.33 -31.16 -14.30
CA ALA A 85 -45.33 -30.83 -15.33
C ALA A 85 -44.06 -30.31 -14.62
N GLU A 86 -43.24 -31.21 -14.08
CA GLU A 86 -41.89 -30.86 -13.64
C GLU A 86 -40.97 -30.87 -14.85
N ASP A 87 -40.87 -29.71 -15.50
CA ASP A 87 -39.67 -29.28 -16.18
C ASP A 87 -38.92 -28.43 -15.13
N GLU A 88 -38.09 -29.08 -14.31
CA GLU A 88 -37.15 -28.37 -13.44
C GLU A 88 -36.02 -27.79 -14.32
N PRO A 89 -35.83 -26.47 -14.42
CA PRO A 89 -34.50 -25.97 -14.68
C PRO A 89 -33.72 -26.18 -13.38
N ALA A 90 -32.70 -27.03 -13.42
CA ALA A 90 -31.73 -27.20 -12.34
C ALA A 90 -31.33 -25.82 -11.77
N GLY A 91 -31.85 -25.51 -10.58
CA GLY A 91 -31.70 -24.24 -9.87
C GLY A 91 -30.31 -24.05 -9.28
N GLY A 92 -29.28 -24.13 -10.13
CA GLY A 92 -27.98 -23.56 -9.83
C GLY A 92 -28.00 -22.11 -10.26
N GLU A 93 -28.01 -21.18 -9.29
CA GLU A 93 -27.71 -19.78 -9.59
C GLU A 93 -26.40 -19.73 -10.35
N SER A 94 -26.39 -19.14 -11.55
CA SER A 94 -25.16 -18.98 -12.33
C SER A 94 -24.18 -18.16 -11.49
N LEU A 95 -22.87 -18.49 -11.54
CA LEU A 95 -21.83 -17.69 -10.87
C LEU A 95 -21.91 -16.20 -11.24
N GLU A 96 -22.45 -15.89 -12.42
CA GLU A 96 -22.72 -14.51 -12.86
C GLU A 96 -23.82 -13.83 -12.03
N ASP A 97 -24.90 -14.55 -11.72
CA ASP A 97 -26.03 -14.03 -10.94
C ASP A 97 -25.62 -13.86 -9.47
N GLU A 98 -24.73 -14.71 -8.96
CA GLU A 98 -24.08 -14.54 -7.65
C GLU A 98 -23.21 -13.27 -7.59
N VAL A 99 -22.43 -12.99 -8.63
CA VAL A 99 -21.65 -11.75 -8.71
C VAL A 99 -22.57 -10.53 -8.73
N ILE A 100 -23.67 -10.57 -9.48
CA ILE A 100 -24.62 -9.46 -9.58
C ILE A 100 -25.31 -9.20 -8.24
N SER A 101 -25.79 -10.25 -7.57
CA SER A 101 -26.51 -10.13 -6.29
C SER A 101 -25.57 -9.77 -5.13
N GLY A 102 -24.35 -10.31 -5.11
CA GLY A 102 -23.36 -10.11 -4.05
C GLY A 102 -22.57 -8.81 -4.13
N ALA A 103 -22.44 -8.21 -5.32
CA ALA A 103 -21.60 -7.02 -5.55
C ALA A 103 -21.86 -5.84 -4.59
N PRO A 104 -23.11 -5.43 -4.31
CA PRO A 104 -23.37 -4.32 -3.38
C PRO A 104 -22.83 -4.60 -1.97
N ARG A 105 -22.96 -5.84 -1.48
CA ARG A 105 -22.49 -6.28 -0.17
C ARG A 105 -20.95 -6.30 -0.13
N LEU A 106 -20.31 -6.81 -1.17
CA LEU A 106 -18.85 -6.79 -1.32
C LEU A 106 -18.31 -5.36 -1.37
N ALA A 107 -18.96 -4.47 -2.14
CA ALA A 107 -18.60 -3.06 -2.25
C ALA A 107 -18.69 -2.32 -0.90
N GLN A 108 -19.63 -2.68 -0.02
CA GLN A 108 -19.68 -2.15 1.33
C GLN A 108 -18.56 -2.70 2.21
N HIS A 109 -18.34 -4.02 2.19
CA HIS A 109 -17.37 -4.68 3.07
C HIS A 109 -15.92 -4.38 2.71
N ILE A 110 -15.60 -4.14 1.43
CA ILE A 110 -14.23 -3.77 1.02
C ILE A 110 -13.79 -2.42 1.60
N LYS A 111 -14.75 -1.52 1.88
CA LYS A 111 -14.53 -0.24 2.58
C LYS A 111 -14.30 -0.41 4.08
N SER A 112 -14.49 -1.60 4.66
CA SER A 112 -14.22 -1.87 6.07
C SER A 112 -12.79 -2.35 6.29
N ALA A 113 -12.03 -1.71 7.18
CA ALA A 113 -10.64 -2.08 7.47
C ALA A 113 -10.48 -3.54 7.93
N ALA A 114 -11.49 -4.10 8.60
CA ALA A 114 -11.49 -5.47 9.11
C ALA A 114 -11.77 -6.52 8.03
N LYS A 115 -12.60 -6.20 7.03
CA LYS A 115 -13.07 -7.16 6.01
C LYS A 115 -12.37 -6.99 4.66
N CYS A 116 -11.76 -5.83 4.43
CA CYS A 116 -11.06 -5.45 3.21
C CYS A 116 -10.14 -6.54 2.63
N ILE A 117 -9.28 -7.17 3.43
CA ILE A 117 -8.35 -8.22 2.95
C ILE A 117 -9.13 -9.44 2.45
N LYS A 118 -10.11 -9.92 3.22
CA LYS A 118 -10.93 -11.10 2.87
C LYS A 118 -11.72 -10.80 1.59
N VAL A 119 -12.35 -9.63 1.50
CA VAL A 119 -13.14 -9.23 0.33
C VAL A 119 -12.26 -9.05 -0.92
N ALA A 120 -11.05 -8.48 -0.79
CA ALA A 120 -10.12 -8.37 -1.90
C ALA A 120 -9.67 -9.75 -2.41
N ALA A 121 -9.44 -10.71 -1.52
CA ALA A 121 -9.12 -12.09 -1.87
C ALA A 121 -10.30 -12.81 -2.57
N MET A 122 -11.54 -12.55 -2.12
CA MET A 122 -12.75 -13.06 -2.78
C MET A 122 -12.93 -12.43 -4.18
N ALA A 123 -12.76 -11.12 -4.31
CA ALA A 123 -12.85 -10.46 -5.61
C ALA A 123 -11.79 -11.00 -6.59
N TYR A 124 -10.59 -11.31 -6.09
CA TYR A 124 -9.54 -11.98 -6.87
C TYR A 124 -9.97 -13.38 -7.33
N SER A 125 -10.56 -14.20 -6.45
CA SER A 125 -10.99 -15.56 -6.84
C SER A 125 -12.11 -15.54 -7.89
N LEU A 126 -13.04 -14.59 -7.82
CA LEU A 126 -14.10 -14.40 -8.82
C LEU A 126 -13.53 -14.09 -10.22
N LEU A 127 -12.47 -13.27 -10.29
CA LEU A 127 -11.78 -12.95 -11.55
C LEU A 127 -11.02 -14.16 -12.13
N GLU A 128 -10.32 -14.92 -11.29
CA GLU A 128 -9.55 -16.08 -11.74
C GLU A 128 -10.45 -17.20 -12.24
N ARG A 129 -11.59 -17.43 -11.56
CA ARG A 129 -12.61 -18.41 -11.95
C ARG A 129 -13.41 -18.01 -13.20
N GLY A 130 -13.24 -16.77 -13.69
CA GLY A 130 -13.98 -16.28 -14.86
C GLY A 130 -15.45 -15.99 -14.60
N ALA A 131 -15.85 -15.78 -13.34
CA ALA A 131 -17.22 -15.42 -12.97
C ALA A 131 -17.60 -13.99 -13.41
N VAL A 132 -16.60 -13.17 -13.73
CA VAL A 132 -16.78 -11.82 -14.27
C VAL A 132 -16.85 -11.90 -15.79
N THR A 133 -18.07 -11.80 -16.31
CA THR A 133 -18.37 -11.77 -17.74
C THR A 133 -18.90 -10.38 -18.12
N PRO A 134 -19.08 -10.06 -19.42
CA PRO A 134 -19.63 -8.76 -19.81
C PRO A 134 -20.96 -8.42 -19.13
N ARG A 135 -21.79 -9.44 -18.84
CA ARG A 135 -23.08 -9.29 -18.15
C ARG A 135 -22.93 -8.94 -16.66
N SER A 136 -21.95 -9.52 -15.95
CA SER A 136 -21.72 -9.27 -14.52
C SER A 136 -20.66 -8.19 -14.25
N SER A 137 -19.98 -7.69 -15.29
CA SER A 137 -18.88 -6.74 -15.20
C SER A 137 -19.26 -5.42 -14.52
N ASP A 138 -20.48 -4.92 -14.77
CA ASP A 138 -21.04 -3.72 -14.15
C ASP A 138 -21.13 -3.83 -12.63
N ALA A 139 -21.72 -4.92 -12.15
CA ALA A 139 -21.86 -5.19 -10.74
C ALA A 139 -20.49 -5.35 -10.08
N PHE A 140 -19.60 -6.14 -10.68
CA PHE A 140 -18.25 -6.33 -10.14
C PHE A 140 -17.43 -5.03 -10.12
N PHE A 141 -17.61 -4.16 -11.11
CA PHE A 141 -16.90 -2.89 -11.17
C PHE A 141 -17.22 -1.98 -9.98
N LEU A 142 -18.45 -2.04 -9.43
CA LEU A 142 -18.81 -1.32 -8.20
C LEU A 142 -17.95 -1.73 -7.01
N VAL A 143 -17.54 -3.01 -6.94
CA VAL A 143 -16.66 -3.51 -5.88
C VAL A 143 -15.26 -2.91 -6.02
N ILE A 144 -14.73 -2.84 -7.25
CA ILE A 144 -13.42 -2.25 -7.51
C ILE A 144 -13.43 -0.74 -7.28
N GLU A 145 -14.49 -0.04 -7.71
CA GLU A 145 -14.65 1.38 -7.47
C GLU A 145 -14.74 1.68 -5.96
N ALA A 146 -15.45 0.85 -5.20
CA ALA A 146 -15.45 0.92 -3.75
C ALA A 146 -14.08 0.66 -3.12
N ALA A 147 -13.30 -0.28 -3.66
CA ALA A 147 -11.94 -0.55 -3.23
C ALA A 147 -11.00 0.66 -3.44
N MET A 148 -11.26 1.43 -4.50
CA MET A 148 -10.47 2.61 -4.91
C MET A 148 -11.01 3.94 -4.39
N ALA A 149 -12.13 3.94 -3.66
CA ALA A 149 -12.67 5.15 -3.05
C ALA A 149 -11.69 5.79 -2.03
N GLU A 150 -10.93 4.96 -1.32
CA GLU A 150 -9.90 5.40 -0.37
C GLU A 150 -8.55 4.72 -0.66
N PRO A 151 -7.83 5.15 -1.71
CA PRO A 151 -6.64 4.47 -2.21
C PRO A 151 -5.45 4.56 -1.25
N MET A 152 -5.42 5.56 -0.37
CA MET A 152 -4.33 5.75 0.60
C MET A 152 -4.27 4.65 1.67
N ARG A 153 -5.41 4.03 2.01
CA ARG A 153 -5.47 3.01 3.07
C ARG A 153 -4.65 1.76 2.72
N PRO A 154 -4.86 1.09 1.56
CA PRO A 154 -4.04 -0.07 1.20
C PRO A 154 -2.55 0.27 1.01
N ILE A 155 -2.24 1.51 0.63
CA ILE A 155 -0.86 1.98 0.43
C ILE A 155 -0.12 2.17 1.76
N ALA A 156 -0.77 2.82 2.73
CA ALA A 156 -0.20 3.15 4.02
C ALA A 156 0.08 1.90 4.87
N GLU A 157 -0.81 0.91 4.83
CA GLU A 157 -0.73 -0.28 5.68
C GLU A 157 -0.22 -1.51 4.90
N PRO A 158 1.00 -2.03 5.20
CA PRO A 158 1.62 -3.12 4.45
C PRO A 158 0.76 -4.39 4.32
N LYS A 159 -0.09 -4.68 5.31
CA LYS A 159 -0.94 -5.88 5.35
C LYS A 159 -1.94 -5.98 4.19
N TYR A 160 -2.33 -4.85 3.57
CA TYR A 160 -3.28 -4.87 2.44
C TYR A 160 -2.61 -5.09 1.09
N ARG A 161 -1.29 -4.84 0.99
CA ARG A 161 -0.59 -4.74 -0.30
C ARG A 161 -0.67 -6.02 -1.10
N VAL A 162 -0.40 -7.17 -0.49
CA VAL A 162 -0.40 -8.47 -1.18
C VAL A 162 -1.78 -8.77 -1.79
N ALA A 163 -2.86 -8.54 -1.03
CA ALA A 163 -4.21 -8.78 -1.51
C ALA A 163 -4.60 -7.83 -2.65
N TYR A 164 -4.27 -6.53 -2.53
CA TYR A 164 -4.57 -5.54 -3.57
C TYR A 164 -3.73 -5.75 -4.83
N VAL A 165 -2.43 -6.05 -4.71
CA VAL A 165 -1.58 -6.35 -5.88
C VAL A 165 -2.16 -7.52 -6.66
N ARG A 166 -2.48 -8.63 -6.00
CA ARG A 166 -3.07 -9.81 -6.65
C ARG A 166 -4.40 -9.48 -7.33
N LEU A 167 -5.27 -8.74 -6.64
CA LEU A 167 -6.56 -8.32 -7.18
C LEU A 167 -6.39 -7.48 -8.45
N PHE A 168 -5.55 -6.45 -8.41
CA PHE A 168 -5.38 -5.53 -9.53
C PHE A 168 -4.58 -6.14 -10.70
N GLU A 169 -3.65 -7.06 -10.44
CA GLU A 169 -3.00 -7.85 -11.49
C GLU A 169 -4.00 -8.78 -12.20
N ALA A 170 -4.86 -9.48 -11.46
CA ALA A 170 -5.92 -10.30 -12.04
C ALA A 170 -6.93 -9.46 -12.83
N LEU A 171 -7.30 -8.30 -12.29
CA LEU A 171 -8.19 -7.35 -12.95
C LEU A 171 -7.59 -6.84 -14.26
N LEU A 172 -6.28 -6.54 -14.29
CA LEU A 172 -5.58 -6.11 -15.49
C LEU A 172 -5.56 -7.22 -16.57
N ARG A 173 -5.41 -8.49 -16.18
CA ARG A 173 -5.51 -9.65 -17.10
C ARG A 173 -6.92 -9.83 -17.68
N ARG A 174 -7.94 -9.59 -16.87
CA ARG A 174 -9.37 -9.76 -17.23
C ARG A 174 -10.05 -8.48 -17.72
N ARG A 175 -9.32 -7.38 -17.91
CA ARG A 175 -9.88 -6.07 -18.27
C ARG A 175 -10.75 -6.09 -19.54
N HIS A 176 -10.49 -7.00 -20.47
CA HIS A 176 -11.28 -7.19 -21.70
C HIS A 176 -12.76 -7.55 -21.45
N ALA A 177 -13.10 -8.04 -20.25
CA ALA A 177 -14.48 -8.31 -19.87
C ALA A 177 -15.29 -7.02 -19.56
N PHE A 178 -14.63 -5.87 -19.43
CA PHE A 178 -15.24 -4.58 -19.10
C PHE A 178 -15.33 -3.67 -20.33
N SER A 179 -16.18 -2.64 -20.27
CA SER A 179 -16.23 -1.59 -21.30
C SER A 179 -14.91 -0.82 -21.41
N VAL A 180 -14.66 -0.19 -22.57
CA VAL A 180 -13.44 0.58 -22.83
C VAL A 180 -13.16 1.64 -21.76
N ASP A 181 -14.18 2.39 -21.36
CA ASP A 181 -14.05 3.43 -20.31
C ASP A 181 -13.61 2.85 -18.96
N ARG A 182 -14.06 1.63 -18.65
CA ARG A 182 -13.68 0.93 -17.41
C ARG A 182 -12.31 0.29 -17.51
N GLN A 183 -11.91 -0.16 -18.69
CA GLN A 183 -10.55 -0.61 -18.95
C GLN A 183 -9.55 0.53 -18.67
N ASP A 184 -9.84 1.73 -19.15
CA ASP A 184 -9.02 2.92 -18.87
C ASP A 184 -8.92 3.21 -17.36
N ARG A 185 -10.05 3.11 -16.64
CA ARG A 185 -10.07 3.24 -15.16
C ARG A 185 -9.27 2.15 -14.45
N ILE A 186 -9.30 0.91 -14.94
CA ILE A 186 -8.52 -0.19 -14.39
C ILE A 186 -7.02 0.09 -14.57
N ASP A 187 -6.61 0.53 -15.76
CA ASP A 187 -5.22 0.88 -16.05
C ASP A 187 -4.73 2.04 -15.17
N GLU A 188 -5.57 3.05 -14.98
CA GLU A 188 -5.37 4.17 -14.05
C GLU A 188 -5.12 3.70 -12.61
N TRP A 189 -6.05 2.91 -12.07
CA TRP A 189 -5.97 2.42 -10.70
C TRP A 189 -4.79 1.48 -10.49
N HIS A 190 -4.53 0.59 -11.45
CA HIS A 190 -3.38 -0.29 -11.41
C HIS A 190 -2.06 0.51 -11.40
N PHE A 191 -1.91 1.52 -12.26
CA PHE A 191 -0.74 2.40 -12.25
C PHE A 191 -0.54 3.07 -10.89
N ALA A 192 -1.62 3.64 -10.34
CA ALA A 192 -1.58 4.36 -9.08
C ALA A 192 -1.17 3.46 -7.91
N LEU A 193 -1.78 2.27 -7.80
CA LEU A 193 -1.48 1.31 -6.73
C LEU A 193 -0.07 0.73 -6.87
N SER A 194 0.28 0.19 -8.04
CA SER A 194 1.59 -0.43 -8.27
C SER A 194 2.72 0.56 -7.99
N THR A 195 2.65 1.76 -8.55
CA THR A 195 3.68 2.79 -8.36
C THR A 195 3.73 3.29 -6.92
N SER A 196 2.59 3.45 -6.26
CA SER A 196 2.58 3.85 -4.84
C SER A 196 3.12 2.75 -3.94
N PHE A 197 2.87 1.48 -4.22
CA PHE A 197 3.47 0.37 -3.49
C PHE A 197 4.99 0.29 -3.70
N GLU A 198 5.48 0.48 -4.93
CA GLU A 198 6.91 0.57 -5.24
C GLU A 198 7.56 1.72 -4.45
N LEU A 199 6.97 2.92 -4.48
CA LEU A 199 7.44 4.07 -3.70
C LEU A 199 7.42 3.78 -2.19
N ALA A 200 6.39 3.08 -1.71
CA ALA A 200 6.22 2.82 -0.28
C ALA A 200 7.17 1.75 0.28
N GLN A 201 7.62 0.83 -0.58
CA GLN A 201 8.49 -0.30 -0.24
C GLN A 201 9.96 -0.09 -0.61
N ALA A 202 10.28 0.95 -1.37
CA ALA A 202 11.66 1.20 -1.76
C ALA A 202 12.52 1.48 -0.52
N ASP A 203 13.47 0.58 -0.27
CA ASP A 203 14.48 0.70 0.78
C ASP A 203 15.77 1.37 0.27
N ASP A 204 15.86 1.61 -1.04
CA ASP A 204 17.01 2.17 -1.72
C ASP A 204 16.65 3.37 -2.61
N SER A 205 17.68 4.14 -2.96
CA SER A 205 17.52 5.31 -3.84
C SER A 205 17.17 4.94 -5.27
N PHE A 206 17.62 3.78 -5.75
CA PHE A 206 17.43 3.37 -7.14
C PHE A 206 15.98 2.98 -7.41
N GLY A 207 15.41 2.07 -6.62
CA GLY A 207 14.02 1.65 -6.76
C GLY A 207 13.05 2.81 -6.61
N PHE A 208 13.28 3.66 -5.61
CA PHE A 208 12.47 4.85 -5.39
C PHE A 208 12.54 5.85 -6.54
N THR A 209 13.75 6.17 -7.03
CA THR A 209 13.93 7.12 -8.13
C THR A 209 13.29 6.60 -9.41
N ARG A 210 13.37 5.29 -9.67
CA ARG A 210 12.71 4.65 -10.80
C ARG A 210 11.19 4.81 -10.70
N ALA A 211 10.60 4.52 -9.55
CA ALA A 211 9.16 4.66 -9.34
C ALA A 211 8.72 6.14 -9.43
N ALA A 212 9.47 7.06 -8.83
CA ALA A 212 9.20 8.49 -8.90
C ALA A 212 9.25 9.01 -10.35
N LYS A 213 10.20 8.54 -11.17
CA LYS A 213 10.28 8.87 -12.60
C LYS A 213 9.01 8.46 -13.36
N LYS A 214 8.46 7.27 -13.10
CA LYS A 214 7.18 6.85 -13.71
C LYS A 214 6.06 7.86 -13.44
N VAL A 215 5.98 8.36 -12.21
CA VAL A 215 4.98 9.38 -11.82
C VAL A 215 5.25 10.72 -12.52
N VAL A 216 6.51 11.17 -12.57
CA VAL A 216 6.90 12.40 -13.28
C VAL A 216 6.54 12.31 -14.76
N GLU A 217 6.92 11.23 -15.44
CA GLU A 217 6.57 11.01 -16.84
C GLU A 217 5.05 11.03 -17.06
N ARG A 218 4.27 10.50 -16.12
CA ARG A 218 2.81 10.54 -16.21
C ARG A 218 2.26 11.95 -15.99
N LEU A 219 2.79 12.70 -15.02
CA LEU A 219 2.45 14.11 -14.79
C LEU A 219 2.78 14.99 -16.01
N GLU A 220 3.90 14.75 -16.66
CA GLU A 220 4.33 15.48 -17.86
C GLU A 220 3.45 15.17 -19.08
N ARG A 221 2.87 13.96 -19.13
CA ARG A 221 1.94 13.56 -20.20
C ARG A 221 0.53 14.11 -20.05
N LEU A 222 0.12 14.51 -18.84
CA LEU A 222 -1.14 15.23 -18.71
C LEU A 222 -1.07 16.47 -19.60
N LYS A 223 -2.15 16.85 -20.28
CA LYS A 223 -2.20 18.13 -21.02
C LYS A 223 -2.95 19.19 -20.23
N PRO A 224 -2.61 20.48 -20.38
CA PRO A 224 -3.26 21.55 -19.62
C PRO A 224 -4.77 21.56 -19.88
N ASP A 225 -5.55 21.88 -18.84
CA ASP A 225 -7.03 21.89 -18.85
C ASP A 225 -7.61 23.11 -19.60
N VAL A 226 -6.79 24.13 -19.87
CA VAL A 226 -7.16 25.26 -20.72
C VAL A 226 -6.40 25.17 -22.03
N MET A 227 -7.12 25.13 -23.15
CA MET A 227 -6.53 25.18 -24.49
C MET A 227 -5.80 26.53 -24.65
N PRO A 228 -4.46 26.55 -24.78
CA PRO A 228 -3.76 27.79 -25.08
C PRO A 228 -4.13 28.26 -26.50
N PRO A 229 -4.25 29.58 -26.71
CA PRO A 229 -4.63 30.12 -28.02
C PRO A 229 -3.64 29.65 -29.10
N GLY A 230 -4.19 29.14 -30.22
CA GLY A 230 -3.39 28.69 -31.37
C GLY A 230 -2.91 27.23 -31.34
N LYS A 231 -3.34 26.41 -30.37
CA LYS A 231 -3.08 24.95 -30.37
C LYS A 231 -4.27 24.14 -30.85
N SER A 232 -4.00 22.94 -31.36
CA SER A 232 -5.01 22.04 -31.90
C SER A 232 -5.70 21.23 -30.79
N ALA A 233 -6.90 20.71 -31.06
CA ALA A 233 -7.60 19.82 -30.14
C ALA A 233 -6.81 18.54 -29.81
N ALA A 234 -5.89 18.12 -30.69
CA ALA A 234 -5.01 16.98 -30.44
C ALA A 234 -3.96 17.26 -29.35
N ASP A 235 -3.69 18.53 -29.02
CA ASP A 235 -2.76 18.95 -27.97
C ASP A 235 -3.41 19.06 -26.58
N TYR A 236 -4.69 18.70 -26.50
CA TYR A 236 -5.53 18.79 -25.31
C TYR A 236 -5.93 17.40 -24.82
N ASP A 237 -5.95 17.20 -23.50
CA ASP A 237 -6.62 16.04 -22.92
C ASP A 237 -8.03 16.50 -22.57
N PRO A 238 -9.08 15.71 -22.88
CA PRO A 238 -10.42 16.02 -22.40
C PRO A 238 -10.39 16.27 -20.89
N PRO A 239 -11.13 17.27 -20.38
CA PRO A 239 -11.09 17.64 -18.96
C PRO A 239 -11.43 16.45 -18.06
N GLU A 240 -12.31 15.57 -18.53
CA GLU A 240 -12.70 14.33 -17.86
C GLU A 240 -11.55 13.35 -17.65
N ARG A 241 -10.57 13.31 -18.56
CA ARG A 241 -9.41 12.42 -18.44
C ARG A 241 -8.41 12.99 -17.45
N ALA A 242 -8.15 14.29 -17.49
CA ALA A 242 -7.29 14.96 -16.52
C ALA A 242 -7.87 14.82 -15.09
N ALA A 243 -9.18 15.02 -14.94
CA ALA A 243 -9.89 14.86 -13.68
C ALA A 243 -9.80 13.44 -13.10
N ARG A 244 -9.73 12.41 -13.95
CA ARG A 244 -9.54 11.01 -13.53
C ARG A 244 -8.13 10.73 -13.00
N TRP A 245 -7.10 11.24 -13.68
CA TRP A 245 -5.70 11.00 -13.33
C TRP A 245 -5.21 11.81 -12.13
N ALA A 246 -5.71 13.04 -11.95
CA ALA A 246 -5.29 13.92 -10.87
C ALA A 246 -5.32 13.24 -9.48
N PRO A 247 -6.45 12.71 -8.96
CA PRO A 247 -6.47 12.10 -7.63
C PRO A 247 -5.49 10.92 -7.51
N MET A 248 -5.30 10.14 -8.58
CA MET A 248 -4.39 9.00 -8.61
C MET A 248 -2.91 9.41 -8.54
N LEU A 249 -2.52 10.43 -9.30
CA LEU A 249 -1.15 10.93 -9.25
C LEU A 249 -0.85 11.62 -7.93
N LEU A 250 -1.81 12.33 -7.35
CA LEU A 250 -1.64 12.95 -6.04
C LEU A 250 -1.37 11.90 -4.95
N VAL A 251 -2.02 10.75 -5.01
CA VAL A 251 -1.75 9.62 -4.11
C VAL A 251 -0.29 9.15 -4.23
N CYS A 252 0.24 9.03 -5.45
CA CYS A 252 1.65 8.70 -5.66
C CYS A 252 2.59 9.78 -5.10
N VAL A 253 2.31 11.06 -5.37
CA VAL A 253 3.11 12.20 -4.86
C VAL A 253 3.08 12.22 -3.33
N ARG A 254 1.91 12.02 -2.72
CA ARG A 254 1.76 11.94 -1.26
C ARG A 254 2.56 10.78 -0.67
N THR A 255 2.52 9.63 -1.34
CA THR A 255 3.27 8.43 -0.91
C THR A 255 4.77 8.69 -0.95
N ALA A 256 5.28 9.27 -2.04
CA ALA A 256 6.68 9.69 -2.14
C ALA A 256 7.04 10.73 -1.07
N TRP A 257 6.16 11.72 -0.83
CA TRP A 257 6.35 12.73 0.20
C TRP A 257 6.52 12.13 1.60
N LEU A 258 5.67 11.16 1.97
CA LEU A 258 5.75 10.48 3.27
C LEU A 258 7.07 9.71 3.44
N GLN A 259 7.67 9.23 2.35
CA GLN A 259 8.96 8.55 2.39
C GLN A 259 10.16 9.50 2.50
N SER A 260 10.01 10.77 2.11
CA SER A 260 11.07 11.78 2.26
C SER A 260 11.54 11.98 3.70
N GLY A 261 10.68 11.66 4.68
CA GLY A 261 10.99 11.70 6.11
C GLY A 261 11.84 10.52 6.59
N LYS A 262 11.90 9.40 5.85
CA LYS A 262 12.64 8.20 6.27
C LYS A 262 14.11 8.22 5.91
N GLY A 263 14.50 8.96 4.87
CA GLY A 263 15.88 8.97 4.40
C GLY A 263 16.22 10.19 3.55
N LEU A 264 17.42 10.75 3.79
CA LEU A 264 17.97 11.84 2.97
C LEU A 264 18.12 11.46 1.50
N TRP A 265 18.28 10.16 1.22
CA TRP A 265 18.47 9.61 -0.11
C TRP A 265 17.24 9.80 -1.02
N ALA A 266 16.03 9.88 -0.47
CA ALA A 266 14.79 10.04 -1.25
C ALA A 266 14.53 11.50 -1.65
N LYS A 267 15.12 12.46 -0.93
CA LYS A 267 14.82 13.89 -1.07
C LYS A 267 14.98 14.43 -2.50
N PRO A 268 16.05 14.15 -3.25
CA PRO A 268 16.19 14.68 -4.61
C PRO A 268 15.07 14.23 -5.56
N ALA A 269 14.64 12.97 -5.45
CA ALA A 269 13.55 12.43 -6.26
C ALA A 269 12.20 13.04 -5.86
N VAL A 270 11.96 13.23 -4.55
CA VAL A 270 10.75 13.90 -4.06
C VAL A 270 10.71 15.37 -4.46
N ASP A 271 11.82 16.11 -4.35
CA ASP A 271 11.92 17.50 -4.80
C ASP A 271 11.54 17.63 -6.28
N GLY A 272 12.07 16.73 -7.13
CA GLY A 272 11.74 16.68 -8.56
C GLY A 272 10.26 16.37 -8.82
N LEU A 273 9.71 15.40 -8.09
CA LEU A 273 8.31 15.00 -8.22
C LEU A 273 7.34 16.10 -7.79
N VAL A 274 7.61 16.76 -6.66
CA VAL A 274 6.81 17.89 -6.16
C VAL A 274 6.89 19.07 -7.12
N LYS A 275 8.05 19.34 -7.71
CA LYS A 275 8.21 20.36 -8.74
C LYS A 275 7.37 20.05 -9.98
N ALA A 276 7.37 18.80 -10.44
CA ALA A 276 6.52 18.35 -11.56
C ALA A 276 5.03 18.49 -11.24
N ALA A 277 4.61 18.08 -10.04
CA ALA A 277 3.23 18.25 -9.58
C ALA A 277 2.81 19.74 -9.49
N MET A 278 3.71 20.61 -9.01
CA MET A 278 3.46 22.06 -8.93
C MET A 278 3.35 22.71 -10.32
N ALA A 279 4.12 22.24 -11.31
CA ALA A 279 3.98 22.70 -12.69
C ALA A 279 2.57 22.42 -13.24
N ARG A 280 1.88 21.41 -12.68
CA ARG A 280 0.51 21.02 -13.04
C ARG A 280 -0.54 21.54 -12.07
N ARG A 281 -0.24 22.62 -11.33
CA ARG A 281 -1.11 23.09 -10.25
C ARG A 281 -2.58 23.31 -10.64
N GLN A 282 -2.82 23.68 -11.90
CA GLN A 282 -4.15 24.00 -12.43
C GLN A 282 -5.03 22.75 -12.62
N GLN A 283 -4.43 21.55 -12.60
CA GLN A 283 -5.14 20.27 -12.78
C GLN A 283 -5.63 19.68 -11.46
N TRP A 284 -5.30 20.30 -10.32
CA TRP A 284 -5.70 19.82 -9.01
C TRP A 284 -6.93 20.56 -8.52
N SER A 285 -7.68 19.93 -7.61
CA SER A 285 -8.64 20.65 -6.79
C SER A 285 -7.93 21.75 -5.99
N GLU A 286 -8.66 22.78 -5.56
CA GLU A 286 -8.06 23.86 -4.78
C GLU A 286 -7.36 23.36 -3.50
N ALA A 287 -7.97 22.37 -2.82
CA ALA A 287 -7.40 21.76 -1.63
C ALA A 287 -6.08 21.03 -1.94
N ASP A 288 -6.04 20.27 -3.02
CA ASP A 288 -4.86 19.51 -3.43
C ASP A 288 -3.75 20.43 -3.95
N ALA A 289 -4.10 21.50 -4.68
CA ALA A 289 -3.15 22.52 -5.13
C ALA A 289 -2.46 23.20 -3.94
N ARG A 290 -3.21 23.56 -2.90
CA ARG A 290 -2.66 24.11 -1.64
C ARG A 290 -1.71 23.12 -0.97
N GLN A 291 -2.05 21.83 -0.96
CA GLN A 291 -1.19 20.80 -0.40
C GLN A 291 0.12 20.65 -1.18
N VAL A 292 0.07 20.61 -2.52
CA VAL A 292 1.26 20.55 -3.38
C VAL A 292 2.11 21.81 -3.21
N GLU A 293 1.50 22.98 -3.06
CA GLU A 293 2.21 24.23 -2.79
C GLU A 293 2.95 24.20 -1.45
N ALA A 294 2.30 23.70 -0.39
CA ALA A 294 2.94 23.53 0.91
C ALA A 294 4.16 22.59 0.84
N TRP A 295 4.04 21.47 0.12
CA TRP A 295 5.18 20.57 -0.12
C TRP A 295 6.31 21.27 -0.89
N ASN A 296 5.98 22.04 -1.93
CA ASN A 296 6.96 22.78 -2.72
C ASN A 296 7.68 23.86 -1.90
N GLN A 297 6.97 24.56 -1.02
CA GLN A 297 7.56 25.52 -0.09
C GLN A 297 8.52 24.83 0.90
N ALA A 298 8.14 23.67 1.43
CA ALA A 298 9.01 22.87 2.30
C ALA A 298 10.29 22.39 1.57
N CYS A 299 10.18 21.92 0.32
CA CYS A 299 11.34 21.59 -0.52
C CYS A 299 12.28 22.80 -0.71
N LYS A 300 11.72 23.98 -1.02
CA LYS A 300 12.49 25.22 -1.20
C LYS A 300 13.17 25.67 0.09
N GLY A 301 12.47 25.62 1.22
CA GLY A 301 13.02 25.94 2.53
C GLY A 301 14.22 25.05 2.87
N ALA A 302 14.09 23.74 2.66
CA ALA A 302 15.20 22.80 2.84
C ALA A 302 16.36 23.04 1.86
N ALA A 303 16.09 23.46 0.63
CA ALA A 303 17.14 23.83 -0.33
C ALA A 303 17.87 25.12 0.08
N LEU A 304 17.16 26.12 0.60
CA LEU A 304 17.74 27.35 1.12
C LEU A 304 18.57 27.09 2.38
N GLN A 305 18.09 26.26 3.31
CA GLN A 305 18.87 25.84 4.48
C GLN A 305 20.17 25.12 4.06
N ARG A 306 20.11 24.21 3.09
CA ARG A 306 21.30 23.56 2.54
C ARG A 306 22.30 24.57 1.95
N LYS A 307 21.83 25.62 1.27
CA LYS A 307 22.69 26.68 0.72
C LYS A 307 23.26 27.60 1.81
N ALA A 308 22.46 27.96 2.80
CA ALA A 308 22.87 28.81 3.91
C ALA A 308 23.90 28.11 4.81
N HIS A 309 23.71 26.82 5.07
CA HIS A 309 24.68 26.02 5.81
C HIS A 309 25.87 25.59 4.94
N GLY A 310 25.74 25.47 3.61
CA GLY A 310 26.80 25.15 2.67
C GLY A 310 27.68 26.32 2.23
N GLY A 311 27.78 27.38 3.04
CA GLY A 311 28.70 28.49 2.79
C GLY A 311 30.17 28.05 2.79
N PRO A 312 31.09 28.89 2.27
CA PRO A 312 32.52 28.56 2.18
C PRO A 312 33.07 28.25 3.57
N GLY A 313 33.26 26.96 3.87
CA GLY A 313 33.66 26.47 5.19
C GLY A 313 32.86 25.28 5.74
N PHE A 314 31.74 24.90 5.11
CA PHE A 314 30.98 23.72 5.54
C PHE A 314 31.59 22.43 4.98
N LEU A 315 32.21 21.65 5.87
CA LEU A 315 32.66 20.30 5.56
C LEU A 315 31.43 19.43 5.30
N THR A 316 31.31 18.92 4.08
CA THR A 316 30.28 17.92 3.78
C THR A 316 30.50 16.66 4.63
N SER A 317 29.49 15.79 4.79
CA SER A 317 29.71 14.50 5.46
C SER A 317 30.82 13.69 4.77
N PHE A 318 30.98 13.87 3.45
CA PHE A 318 32.10 13.33 2.69
C PHE A 318 33.44 13.98 3.08
N ASP A 319 33.51 15.29 3.28
CA ASP A 319 34.74 15.95 3.73
C ASP A 319 35.10 15.60 5.18
N ALA A 320 34.09 15.43 6.04
CA ALA A 320 34.26 14.97 7.42
C ALA A 320 34.75 13.52 7.47
N ASP A 321 34.17 12.63 6.66
CA ASP A 321 34.65 11.25 6.54
C ASP A 321 36.02 11.21 5.87
N ALA A 322 36.28 11.98 4.82
CA ALA A 322 37.59 12.06 4.18
C ALA A 322 38.65 12.62 5.16
N ALA A 323 38.31 13.60 6.00
CA ALA A 323 39.20 14.08 7.06
C ALA A 323 39.45 13.00 8.11
N ARG A 324 38.42 12.23 8.49
CA ARG A 324 38.54 11.10 9.42
C ARG A 324 39.41 9.97 8.86
N TRP A 325 39.25 9.64 7.58
CA TRP A 325 40.10 8.67 6.88
C TRP A 325 41.55 9.15 6.79
N ARG A 326 41.78 10.41 6.40
CA ARG A 326 43.13 11.01 6.40
C ARG A 326 43.77 11.02 7.79
N ALA A 327 42.98 11.22 8.84
CA ALA A 327 43.47 11.16 10.22
C ALA A 327 43.77 9.73 10.69
N ALA A 328 43.07 8.72 10.16
CA ALA A 328 43.27 7.31 10.50
C ALA A 328 44.53 6.71 9.83
N ASP A 329 44.88 7.14 8.61
CA ASP A 329 46.01 6.61 7.84
C ASP A 329 47.41 7.05 8.33
N VAL A 330 47.51 7.95 9.32
CA VAL A 330 48.82 8.44 9.82
C VAL A 330 49.43 7.58 10.94
N SER A 331 48.82 6.44 11.31
CA SER A 331 49.32 5.58 12.40
C SER A 331 50.26 4.44 11.98
N VAL A 332 50.63 4.30 10.70
CA VAL A 332 51.56 3.26 10.22
C VAL A 332 52.88 3.86 9.74
N ALA A 333 53.75 4.30 10.65
CA ALA A 333 55.22 4.22 10.53
C ALA A 333 55.95 5.03 11.60
N LYS A 334 56.30 4.36 12.71
CA LYS A 334 57.58 4.65 13.39
C LYS A 334 58.11 3.41 14.09
N LYS A 335 58.32 2.32 13.32
CA LYS A 335 59.16 1.22 13.76
C LYS A 335 60.60 1.68 13.64
N LYS A 336 61.17 2.04 14.79
CA LYS A 336 62.53 2.55 15.01
C LYS A 336 63.56 1.54 14.47
N THR A 337 64.23 1.89 13.38
CA THR A 337 65.46 1.25 12.89
C THR A 337 66.68 1.98 13.44
N GLY A 338 67.67 1.22 13.95
CA GLY A 338 68.96 1.68 14.51
C GLY A 338 68.99 1.53 16.03
N GLU A 339 69.93 0.84 16.67
CA GLU A 339 71.36 0.65 16.37
C GLU A 339 71.84 -0.77 16.73
N GLY A 340 72.64 -1.35 15.85
CA GLY A 340 73.46 -2.53 16.12
C GLY A 340 74.90 -2.26 15.64
N GLY A 341 75.87 -2.53 16.52
CA GLY A 341 77.31 -2.33 16.32
C GLY A 341 77.85 -1.36 17.39
N THR A 342 78.84 -1.65 18.21
CA THR A 342 80.04 -2.51 18.08
C THR A 342 80.65 -2.76 19.47
N GLY A 343 81.29 -3.91 19.72
CA GLY A 343 82.07 -4.11 20.96
C GLY A 343 82.69 -5.50 21.12
N SER A 344 83.81 -5.73 20.43
CA SER A 344 84.70 -6.88 20.49
C SER A 344 85.33 -7.12 21.88
N SER A 345 85.45 -8.38 22.32
CA SER A 345 86.73 -8.96 22.81
C SER A 345 86.58 -10.44 23.20
N PHE A 346 87.34 -11.34 22.58
CA PHE A 346 88.03 -12.43 23.27
C PHE A 346 89.24 -12.84 22.41
N GLN A 347 90.45 -12.62 22.94
CA GLN A 347 91.72 -13.14 22.45
C GLN A 347 92.04 -14.47 23.16
N ASN A 348 92.73 -15.34 22.42
CA ASN A 348 93.62 -16.46 22.79
C ASN A 348 93.43 -17.19 24.12
#